data_AF-A0A401TUQ3-F1
#
_entry.id   AF-A0A401TUQ3-F1
#
_cell.length_a   1.000
_cell.length_b   1.000
_cell.length_c   1.000
_cell.angle_alpha   90.00
_cell.angle_beta   90.00
_cell.angle_gamma   90.00
#
_symmetry.space_group_name_H-M   'P 1'
#
loop_
_entity.id
_entity.type
_entity.pdbx_description
1 polymer ?
#
loop_
_entity_poly.entity_id
_entity_poly.type
_entity_poly.pdbx_seq_one_letter_code
_entity_poly.pdbx_strand_id
1 'polypeptide(L)'
;MGNPHAVFWVDDVNAYDLERFGPLLENHPIFPERANITLAHIVDRDHITIRTWERGAGLTRACGSAACATAVAAARLKRANRIVEITLPGGKLGIEWRERDDHVLMTGTADFEYEGRFDPALFASVA
;
A
#
# COMPACT_ATOMS: atom_id res chain seq x y z
N MET A 1 0.05 4.21 -10.36
CA MET A 1 1.11 4.18 -9.33
C MET A 1 2.43 3.60 -9.83
N GLY A 2 2.57 3.17 -11.09
CA GLY A 2 3.83 2.65 -11.64
C GLY A 2 4.13 1.19 -11.30
N ASN A 3 3.62 0.69 -10.17
CA ASN A 3 3.64 -0.72 -9.77
C ASN A 3 2.20 -1.32 -9.72
N PRO A 4 2.04 -2.65 -9.89
CA PRO A 4 0.74 -3.33 -9.89
C PRO A 4 0.15 -3.50 -8.49
N HIS A 5 -1.18 -3.34 -8.38
CA HIS A 5 -1.95 -3.45 -7.13
C HIS A 5 -3.23 -4.24 -7.34
N ALA A 6 -3.54 -5.13 -6.40
CA ALA A 6 -4.83 -5.80 -6.28
C ALA A 6 -5.45 -5.48 -4.91
N VAL A 7 -6.66 -4.94 -4.93
CA VAL A 7 -7.39 -4.50 -3.73
C VAL A 7 -8.59 -5.42 -3.51
N PHE A 8 -8.64 -6.04 -2.35
CA PHE A 8 -9.74 -6.89 -1.89
C PHE A 8 -10.54 -6.13 -0.84
N TRP A 9 -11.83 -5.94 -1.09
CA TRP A 9 -12.73 -5.28 -0.15
C TRP A 9 -13.20 -6.28 0.90
N VAL A 10 -13.04 -5.93 2.18
CA VAL A 10 -13.35 -6.81 3.33
C VAL A 10 -14.04 -6.02 4.44
N ASP A 11 -14.77 -6.73 5.31
CA ASP A 11 -15.41 -6.14 6.48
C ASP A 11 -14.42 -5.96 7.65
N ASP A 12 -13.35 -6.76 7.69
CA ASP A 12 -12.26 -6.63 8.66
C ASP A 12 -10.92 -6.98 8.00
N VAL A 13 -9.98 -6.04 8.04
CA VAL A 13 -8.63 -6.22 7.48
C VAL A 13 -7.76 -7.20 8.28
N ASN A 14 -8.19 -7.58 9.49
CA ASN A 14 -7.49 -8.54 10.35
C ASN A 14 -8.07 -9.95 10.27
N ALA A 15 -9.23 -10.14 9.64
CA ALA A 15 -9.90 -11.44 9.56
C ALA A 15 -9.14 -12.45 8.67
N TYR A 16 -8.22 -11.99 7.83
CA TYR A 16 -7.48 -12.83 6.89
C TYR A 16 -5.98 -12.84 7.20
N ASP A 17 -5.42 -14.05 7.16
CA ASP A 17 -3.99 -14.28 7.33
C ASP A 17 -3.22 -13.90 6.07
N LEU A 18 -2.84 -12.62 5.97
CA LEU A 18 -2.04 -12.09 4.87
C LEU A 18 -0.65 -12.71 4.76
N GLU A 19 -0.08 -13.24 5.84
CA GLU A 19 1.23 -13.90 5.76
C GLU A 19 1.12 -15.24 5.05
N ARG A 20 0.00 -15.95 5.24
CA ARG A 20 -0.30 -17.19 4.52
C ARG A 20 -0.77 -16.96 3.08
N PHE A 21 -1.68 -16.02 2.85
CA PHE A 21 -2.30 -15.83 1.53
C PHE A 21 -1.57 -14.83 0.63
N GLY A 22 -0.85 -13.88 1.22
CA GLY A 22 -0.08 -12.85 0.51
C GLY A 22 0.86 -13.42 -0.55
N PRO A 23 1.74 -14.39 -0.23
CA PRO A 23 2.62 -15.02 -1.21
C PRO A 23 1.88 -15.69 -2.37
N LEU A 24 0.73 -16.32 -2.09
CA LEU A 24 -0.07 -17.01 -3.11
C LEU A 24 -0.71 -16.01 -4.08
N LEU A 25 -1.22 -14.90 -3.56
CA LEU A 25 -1.86 -13.84 -4.34
C LEU A 25 -0.84 -12.98 -5.08
N GLU A 26 0.30 -12.66 -4.45
CA GLU A 26 1.42 -11.95 -5.07
C GLU A 26 1.89 -12.67 -6.33
N ASN A 27 2.01 -13.99 -6.29
CA ASN A 27 2.50 -14.83 -7.38
C ASN A 27 1.37 -15.42 -8.25
N HIS A 28 0.14 -14.94 -8.11
CA HIS A 28 -0.98 -15.49 -8.89
C HIS A 28 -0.75 -15.27 -10.39
N PRO A 29 -1.01 -16.25 -11.28
CA PRO A 29 -0.71 -16.16 -12.72
C PRO A 29 -1.37 -14.99 -13.47
N ILE A 30 -2.42 -14.39 -12.90
CA ILE A 30 -3.06 -13.17 -13.43
C ILE A 30 -2.15 -11.94 -13.34
N PHE A 31 -1.11 -11.99 -12.51
CA PHE A 31 -0.10 -10.93 -12.34
C PHE A 31 1.25 -11.45 -12.86
N PRO A 32 1.55 -11.34 -14.17
CA PRO A 32 2.81 -11.82 -14.74
C PRO A 32 4.05 -11.23 -14.06
N GLU A 33 3.96 -9.98 -13.59
CA GLU A 33 5.02 -9.27 -12.88
C GLU A 33 4.80 -9.23 -11.36
N ARG A 34 3.95 -10.13 -10.84
CA ARG A 34 3.43 -10.14 -9.46
C ARG A 34 2.67 -8.86 -9.09
N ALA A 35 2.09 -8.79 -7.91
CA ALA A 35 1.34 -7.61 -7.47
C ALA A 35 1.43 -7.37 -5.96
N ASN A 36 1.23 -6.11 -5.56
CA ASN A 36 0.95 -5.79 -4.16
C ASN A 36 -0.51 -6.15 -3.85
N ILE A 37 -0.72 -6.84 -2.74
CA ILE A 37 -2.03 -7.36 -2.34
C ILE A 37 -2.51 -6.58 -1.13
N THR A 38 -3.65 -5.89 -1.27
CA THR A 38 -4.19 -5.04 -0.22
C THR A 38 -5.57 -5.51 0.19
N LEU A 39 -5.78 -5.69 1.49
CA LEU A 39 -7.11 -5.79 2.10
C LEU A 39 -7.54 -4.39 2.49
N ALA A 40 -8.76 -4.00 2.10
CA ALA A 40 -9.30 -2.67 2.36
C ALA A 40 -10.71 -2.75 2.95
N HIS A 41 -10.90 -2.06 4.06
CA HIS A 41 -12.19 -1.88 4.73
C HIS A 41 -12.65 -0.42 4.60
N ILE A 42 -13.84 -0.22 4.04
CA ILE A 42 -14.48 1.10 3.94
C ILE A 42 -15.11 1.39 5.30
N VAL A 43 -14.51 2.31 6.06
CA VAL A 43 -15.07 2.77 7.34
C VAL A 43 -16.23 3.72 7.06
N ASP A 44 -16.00 4.70 6.19
CA ASP A 44 -17.00 5.60 5.65
C ASP A 44 -16.55 6.18 4.29
N ARG A 45 -17.20 7.25 3.83
CA ARG A 45 -16.93 7.87 2.53
C ARG A 45 -15.55 8.56 2.47
N ASP A 46 -15.00 8.97 3.60
CA ASP A 46 -13.77 9.76 3.72
C ASP A 46 -12.67 9.01 4.49
N HIS A 47 -12.91 7.78 4.93
CA HIS A 47 -11.96 6.96 5.68
C HIS A 47 -11.94 5.48 5.25
N ILE A 48 -10.74 4.95 4.98
CA ILE A 48 -10.50 3.54 4.63
C ILE A 48 -9.37 3.00 5.51
N THR A 49 -9.53 1.80 6.05
CA THR A 49 -8.45 1.08 6.74
C THR A 49 -7.90 -0.01 5.84
N ILE A 50 -6.57 -0.16 5.77
CA ILE A 50 -5.92 -1.15 4.90
C ILE A 50 -4.80 -1.95 5.60
N ARG A 51 -4.53 -3.13 5.07
CA ARG A 51 -3.29 -3.91 5.29
C ARG A 51 -2.77 -4.42 3.95
N THR A 52 -1.45 -4.41 3.79
CA THR A 52 -0.83 -4.70 2.49
C THR A 52 0.29 -5.73 2.63
N TRP A 53 0.25 -6.73 1.76
CA TRP A 53 1.37 -7.59 1.42
C TRP A 53 2.06 -7.02 0.17
N GLU A 54 3.29 -6.54 0.32
CA GLU A 54 4.06 -5.91 -0.75
C GLU A 54 4.89 -6.92 -1.54
N ARG A 55 4.91 -6.72 -2.85
CA ARG A 55 5.69 -7.53 -3.79
C ARG A 55 7.17 -7.52 -3.40
N GLY A 56 7.72 -8.69 -3.10
CA GLY A 56 9.13 -8.86 -2.73
C GLY A 56 9.53 -8.34 -1.33
N ALA A 57 8.61 -7.77 -0.56
CA ALA A 57 8.88 -7.27 0.80
C ALA A 57 8.03 -7.95 1.88
N GLY A 58 6.87 -8.52 1.52
CA GLY A 58 5.98 -9.19 2.46
C GLY A 58 5.05 -8.23 3.20
N LEU A 59 4.66 -8.59 4.41
CA LEU A 59 3.75 -7.79 5.22
C LEU A 59 4.47 -6.54 5.77
N THR A 60 4.13 -5.36 5.26
CA THR A 60 4.75 -4.09 5.68
C THR A 60 3.81 -3.27 6.57
N ARG A 61 4.38 -2.33 7.32
CA ARG A 61 3.61 -1.43 8.19
C ARG A 61 2.93 -0.31 7.40
N ALA A 62 3.51 0.12 6.28
CA ALA A 62 2.95 1.15 5.43
C ALA A 62 3.43 1.00 3.98
N CYS A 63 2.50 1.13 3.03
CA CYS A 63 2.80 1.18 1.60
C CYS A 63 2.05 2.37 0.98
N GLY A 64 2.77 3.46 0.68
CA GLY A 64 2.15 4.67 0.12
C GLY A 64 1.49 4.43 -1.25
N SER A 65 2.12 3.65 -2.11
CA SER A 65 1.56 3.31 -3.42
C SER A 65 0.26 2.49 -3.33
N ALA A 66 0.14 1.61 -2.32
CA ALA A 66 -1.08 0.85 -2.07
C ALA A 66 -2.21 1.72 -1.50
N ALA A 67 -1.89 2.69 -0.65
CA ALA A 67 -2.84 3.70 -0.17
C ALA A 67 -3.41 4.50 -1.35
N CYS A 68 -2.55 5.01 -2.24
CA CYS A 68 -2.96 5.70 -3.46
C CYS A 68 -3.82 4.83 -4.38
N ALA A 69 -3.40 3.58 -4.63
CA ALA A 69 -4.15 2.66 -5.48
C ALA A 69 -5.54 2.34 -4.89
N THR A 70 -5.62 2.14 -3.57
CA THR A 70 -6.87 1.87 -2.87
C THR A 70 -7.83 3.05 -2.93
N ALA A 71 -7.35 4.27 -2.68
CA ALA A 71 -8.16 5.49 -2.77
C ALA A 71 -8.77 5.67 -4.16
N VAL A 72 -7.96 5.52 -5.21
CA VAL A 72 -8.42 5.60 -6.61
C VAL A 72 -9.43 4.48 -6.90
N ALA A 73 -9.15 3.24 -6.50
CA ALA A 73 -10.06 2.11 -6.71
C ALA A 73 -11.42 2.33 -6.01
N ALA A 74 -11.39 2.81 -4.76
CA ALA A 74 -12.60 3.11 -3.99
C ALA A 74 -13.43 4.21 -4.66
N ALA A 75 -12.79 5.30 -5.09
CA ALA A 75 -13.47 6.40 -5.77
C ALA A 75 -14.06 5.96 -7.12
N ARG A 76 -13.32 5.20 -7.94
CA ARG A 76 -13.82 4.66 -9.22
C ARG A 76 -15.02 3.74 -9.03
N LEU A 77 -15.04 2.96 -7.94
CA LEU A 77 -16.15 2.08 -7.57
C LEU A 77 -17.25 2.80 -6.77
N LYS A 78 -17.16 4.12 -6.57
CA LYS A 78 -18.09 4.95 -5.80
C LYS A 78 -18.29 4.44 -4.36
N ARG A 79 -17.25 3.83 -3.78
CA ARG A 79 -17.21 3.36 -2.39
C ARG A 79 -16.76 4.45 -1.41
N ALA A 80 -15.85 5.32 -1.86
CA ALA A 80 -15.34 6.47 -1.10
C ALA A 80 -15.27 7.71 -2.00
N ASN A 81 -15.04 8.88 -1.39
CA ASN A 81 -14.78 10.13 -2.07
C ASN A 81 -13.35 10.17 -2.63
N ARG A 82 -13.05 11.20 -3.43
CA ARG A 82 -11.72 11.39 -4.04
C ARG A 82 -10.68 11.95 -3.07
N ILE A 83 -11.11 12.54 -1.96
CA ILE A 83 -10.28 12.96 -0.83
C ILE A 83 -10.60 11.99 0.31
N VAL A 84 -9.61 11.25 0.78
CA VAL A 84 -9.81 10.16 1.73
C VAL A 84 -8.60 9.99 2.64
N GLU A 85 -8.84 9.73 3.92
CA GLU A 85 -7.81 9.27 4.85
C GLU A 85 -7.67 7.74 4.74
N ILE A 86 -6.43 7.27 4.59
CA ILE A 86 -6.08 5.86 4.63
C ILE A 86 -5.37 5.56 5.95
N THR A 87 -5.92 4.66 6.76
CA THR A 87 -5.27 4.12 7.95
C THR A 87 -4.52 2.83 7.62
N LEU A 88 -3.23 2.79 7.93
CA LEU A 88 -2.33 1.65 7.81
C LEU A 88 -1.77 1.28 9.20
N PRO A 89 -1.17 0.09 9.37
CA PRO A 89 -0.53 -0.27 10.65
C PRO A 89 0.57 0.71 11.12
N GLY A 90 1.21 1.40 10.18
CA GLY A 90 2.28 2.37 10.43
C GLY A 90 1.80 3.81 10.68
N GLY A 91 0.51 4.12 10.47
CA GLY A 91 -0.01 5.48 10.61
C GLY A 91 -1.08 5.81 9.59
N LYS A 92 -1.30 7.11 9.36
CA LYS A 92 -2.34 7.64 8.48
C LYS A 92 -1.73 8.37 7.29
N LEU A 93 -2.37 8.25 6.13
CA LEU A 93 -2.03 8.98 4.92
C LEU A 93 -3.27 9.68 4.38
N GLY A 94 -3.14 10.96 4.03
CA GLY A 94 -4.17 11.69 3.29
C GLY A 94 -3.97 11.50 1.80
N ILE A 95 -5.00 11.05 1.08
CA ILE A 95 -4.96 10.87 -0.37
C ILE A 95 -5.99 11.78 -1.04
N GLU A 96 -5.55 12.52 -2.06
CA GLU A 96 -6.42 13.28 -2.95
C GLU A 96 -6.19 12.80 -4.38
N TRP A 97 -7.21 12.19 -4.99
CA TRP A 97 -7.26 12.01 -6.44
C TRP A 97 -7.90 13.24 -7.06
N ARG A 98 -7.10 14.16 -7.56
CA ARG A 98 -7.55 15.50 -7.95
C ARG A 98 -8.29 15.49 -9.29
N GLU A 99 -9.46 16.12 -9.36
CA GLU A 99 -10.29 16.08 -10.59
C GLU A 99 -9.68 16.89 -11.75
N ARG A 100 -8.99 17.99 -11.45
CA ARG A 100 -8.55 18.96 -12.47
C ARG A 100 -7.48 18.43 -13.44
N ASP A 101 -6.72 17.41 -13.02
CA ASP A 101 -5.58 16.89 -13.78
C ASP A 101 -5.28 15.41 -13.50
N ASP A 102 -6.23 14.71 -12.87
CA ASP A 102 -6.18 13.27 -12.55
C ASP A 102 -4.97 12.80 -11.73
N HIS A 103 -4.21 13.74 -11.14
CA HIS A 103 -3.08 13.40 -10.28
C HIS A 103 -3.56 12.84 -8.93
N VAL A 104 -2.79 11.89 -8.39
CA VAL A 104 -2.97 11.38 -7.04
C VAL A 104 -1.91 12.01 -6.15
N LEU A 105 -2.35 12.83 -5.21
CA LEU A 105 -1.50 13.44 -4.19
C LEU A 105 -1.58 12.59 -2.92
N MET A 106 -0.43 12.40 -2.28
CA MET A 106 -0.30 11.67 -1.03
C MET A 106 0.41 12.56 -0.01
N THR A 107 -0.19 12.70 1.17
CA THR A 107 0.37 13.45 2.30
C THR A 107 0.56 12.49 3.48
N GLY A 108 1.74 12.49 4.05
CA GLY A 108 2.12 11.67 5.20
C GLY A 108 3.36 12.23 5.89
N THR A 109 3.68 11.68 7.06
CA THR A 109 4.89 12.05 7.81
C THR A 109 6.12 11.34 7.26
N ALA A 110 7.29 11.94 7.49
CA ALA A 110 8.59 11.33 7.27
C ALA A 110 9.53 11.84 8.35
N ASP A 111 10.29 10.93 8.96
CA ASP A 111 11.18 11.24 10.08
C ASP A 111 12.60 10.78 9.74
N PHE A 112 13.59 11.61 10.09
CA PHE A 112 14.98 11.22 10.02
C PHE A 112 15.34 10.40 11.26
N GLU A 113 15.72 9.13 11.06
CA GLU A 113 16.07 8.24 12.16
C GLU A 113 17.56 8.35 12.54
N TYR A 114 18.46 8.08 11.58
CA TYR A 114 19.90 8.17 11.81
C TYR A 114 20.69 8.31 10.49
N GLU A 115 21.95 8.72 10.61
CA GLU A 115 22.95 8.66 9.53
C GLU A 115 24.17 7.86 10.00
N GLY A 116 24.73 7.04 9.10
CA GLY A 116 25.93 6.27 9.38
C GLY A 116 26.70 5.91 8.11
N ARG A 117 27.93 5.43 8.27
CA ARG A 117 28.82 5.05 7.17
C ARG A 117 29.33 3.63 7.37
N PHE A 118 29.18 2.79 6.35
CA PHE A 118 29.80 1.47 6.31
C PHE A 118 31.20 1.55 5.71
N ASP A 119 32.13 0.77 6.26
CA ASP A 119 33.45 0.56 5.65
C ASP A 119 33.29 -0.26 4.36
N PRO A 120 33.79 0.20 3.19
CA PRO A 120 33.75 -0.57 1.95
C PRO A 120 34.33 -1.99 2.07
N ALA A 121 35.29 -2.21 2.98
CA ALA A 121 35.88 -3.52 3.22
C ALA A 121 34.85 -4.59 3.66
N LEU A 122 33.73 -4.19 4.27
CA LEU A 122 32.64 -5.10 4.67
C LEU A 122 31.98 -5.82 3.48
N PHE A 123 32.10 -5.28 2.26
CA PHE A 123 31.45 -5.81 1.06
C PHE A 123 32.42 -6.55 0.12
N ALA A 124 33.69 -6.71 0.51
CA ALA A 124 34.74 -7.26 -0.36
C ALA A 124 34.53 -8.74 -0.77
N SER A 125 33.73 -9.50 -0.02
CA SER A 125 33.44 -10.92 -0.28
C SER A 125 32.21 -11.18 -1.15
N VAL A 126 31.47 -10.13 -1.54
CA VAL A 126 30.20 -10.22 -2.29
C VAL A 126 30.37 -9.81 -3.77
N ALA A 127 31.60 -9.46 -4.18
CA ALA A 127 31.96 -9.07 -5.54
C ALA A 127 32.45 -10.25 -6.39
#